data_AF-A0A3S4NX82-F1
#
_entry.id   AF-A0A3S4NX82-F1
#
_cell.length_a   1.000
_cell.length_b   1.000
_cell.length_c   1.000
_cell.angle_alpha   90.00
_cell.angle_beta   90.00
_cell.angle_gamma   90.00
#
_symmetry.space_group_name_H-M   'P 1'
#
loop_
_entity.id
_entity.type
_entity.pdbx_description
1 polymer ?
#
loop_
_entity_poly.entity_id
_entity_poly.type
_entity_poly.pdbx_seq_one_letter_code
_entity_poly.pdbx_strand_id
1 'polypeptide(L)'
;MRHLSPGEQPIGGISDMTNKGDFHRMLLSEFANEDDVFMNRVANNEALYIQREIPPEENIFERIILIDTSLRNWGTPKVLAFASAIAVIKHPKAHSECKVFTLGQTAVPVSLNKVEDVVESLNQVSSSLEVSAALEKFFNENHSEKDIEVFFITHQDNMEDEKMQRVIHQNRDRLKFLVTTTSDGEINFYKHHKGARKHIQKIKLPLQELWANPPQQKQNVNTSNGKKTDLPQNYPILFPAPVNKIAEFLYEGEFFILSSKKQLLKTYLSDNYYDRHSYDYYKTHHGCEVLFDKISIKPRGQFALAKNRQQHFILCQYQYDKRLISKLNLNTGEYSEQNLTG
;
A
#
# COMPACT_ATOMS: atom_id res chain seq x y z
N MET A 1 0.36 26.13 17.50
CA MET A 1 0.16 26.87 16.23
C MET A 1 -1.15 26.42 15.59
N ARG A 2 -1.89 27.31 14.89
CA ARG A 2 -3.15 26.96 14.23
C ARG A 2 -2.87 26.03 13.04
N HIS A 3 -3.42 24.82 13.04
CA HIS A 3 -3.54 24.02 11.82
C HIS A 3 -4.51 24.75 10.88
N LEU A 4 -3.95 25.41 9.87
CA LEU A 4 -4.70 25.91 8.72
C LEU A 4 -5.19 24.69 7.93
N SER A 5 -6.39 24.78 7.36
CA SER A 5 -6.84 23.72 6.46
C SER A 5 -5.90 23.63 5.24
N PRO A 6 -5.83 22.48 4.54
CA PRO A 6 -4.91 22.28 3.40
C PRO A 6 -5.01 23.33 2.29
N GLY A 7 -6.10 24.12 2.26
CA GLY A 7 -6.31 25.24 1.37
C GLY A 7 -5.94 26.61 1.93
N GLU A 8 -5.42 26.76 3.14
CA GLU A 8 -5.20 28.09 3.75
C GLU A 8 -3.72 28.40 4.01
N GLN A 9 -2.79 27.51 3.65
CA GLN A 9 -1.35 27.77 3.81
C GLN A 9 -0.83 28.72 2.69
N PRO A 10 -0.22 29.87 3.05
CA PRO A 10 0.21 30.87 2.08
C PRO A 10 1.49 30.49 1.31
N ILE A 11 2.15 29.39 1.66
CA ILE A 11 3.50 29.03 1.21
C ILE A 11 3.47 27.63 0.57
N GLY A 12 3.91 27.51 -0.69
CA GLY A 12 3.95 26.26 -1.47
C GLY A 12 3.97 26.55 -2.98
N GLY A 13 4.64 25.69 -3.76
CA GLY A 13 4.71 25.79 -5.22
C GLY A 13 3.38 25.43 -5.91
N ILE A 14 3.38 25.35 -7.24
CA ILE A 14 2.24 24.83 -8.03
C ILE A 14 2.50 23.35 -8.28
N SER A 15 1.59 22.48 -7.85
CA SER A 15 1.72 21.02 -7.99
C SER A 15 0.91 20.45 -9.13
N ASP A 16 -0.28 20.99 -9.40
CA ASP A 16 -1.17 20.44 -10.44
C ASP A 16 -2.26 21.45 -10.85
N MET A 17 -3.09 21.07 -11.83
CA MET A 17 -4.30 21.76 -12.25
C MET A 17 -5.53 20.90 -11.96
N THR A 18 -6.58 21.49 -11.40
CA THR A 18 -7.83 20.79 -11.04
C THR A 18 -9.05 21.57 -11.51
N ASN A 19 -10.19 20.90 -11.72
CA ASN A 19 -11.46 21.53 -12.11
C ASN A 19 -12.33 21.94 -10.90
N LYS A 20 -11.77 21.89 -9.69
CA LYS A 20 -12.44 22.30 -8.45
C LYS A 20 -11.53 23.20 -7.62
N GLY A 21 -11.98 24.41 -7.32
CA GLY A 21 -11.22 25.30 -6.46
C GLY A 21 -11.94 26.61 -6.17
N ASP A 22 -11.35 27.40 -5.29
CA ASP A 22 -11.81 28.75 -5.00
C ASP A 22 -11.40 29.71 -6.13
N PHE A 23 -12.20 30.75 -6.39
CA PHE A 23 -11.95 31.73 -7.46
C PHE A 23 -10.56 32.38 -7.41
N HIS A 24 -10.00 32.60 -6.21
CA HIS A 24 -8.66 33.16 -6.05
C HIS A 24 -7.53 32.24 -6.53
N ARG A 25 -7.85 31.00 -6.90
CA ARG A 25 -6.93 29.98 -7.43
C ARG A 25 -7.18 29.66 -8.89
N MET A 26 -8.16 30.30 -9.51
CA MET A 26 -8.45 30.07 -10.92
C MET A 26 -7.23 30.42 -11.76
N LEU A 27 -6.91 29.59 -12.75
CA LEU A 27 -5.78 29.85 -13.62
C LEU A 27 -5.96 31.17 -14.34
N LEU A 28 -4.87 31.93 -14.48
CA LEU A 28 -4.92 33.22 -15.16
C LEU A 28 -5.38 33.09 -16.62
N SER A 29 -5.12 31.95 -17.26
CA SER A 29 -5.58 31.63 -18.61
C SER A 29 -7.10 31.48 -18.72
N GLU A 30 -7.83 31.17 -17.64
CA GLU A 30 -9.29 31.11 -17.69
C GLU A 30 -9.89 32.52 -17.88
N PHE A 31 -9.25 33.57 -17.35
CA PHE A 31 -9.66 34.96 -17.54
C PHE A 31 -9.38 35.51 -18.94
N ALA A 32 -8.65 34.75 -19.78
CA ALA A 32 -8.42 35.12 -21.18
C ALA A 32 -9.57 34.68 -22.11
N ASN A 33 -10.53 33.91 -21.61
CA ASN A 33 -11.73 33.55 -22.37
C ASN A 33 -12.71 34.73 -22.42
N GLU A 34 -13.53 34.78 -23.48
CA GLU A 34 -14.66 35.70 -23.56
C GLU A 34 -15.70 35.43 -22.47
N ASP A 35 -16.40 36.47 -22.00
CA ASP A 35 -17.29 36.41 -20.84
C ASP A 35 -18.31 35.26 -20.89
N ASP A 36 -18.92 35.03 -22.06
CA ASP A 36 -19.92 33.95 -22.24
C ASP A 36 -19.29 32.55 -22.12
N VAL A 37 -18.09 32.36 -22.68
CA VAL A 37 -17.35 31.09 -22.61
C VAL A 37 -16.85 30.84 -21.20
N PHE A 38 -16.32 31.89 -20.57
CA PHE A 38 -15.86 31.86 -19.18
C PHE A 38 -16.99 31.44 -18.23
N MET A 39 -18.15 32.11 -18.31
CA MET A 39 -19.29 31.82 -17.45
C MET A 39 -19.83 30.40 -17.68
N ASN A 40 -19.84 29.92 -18.92
CA ASN A 40 -20.26 28.55 -19.24
C ASN A 40 -19.31 27.50 -18.63
N ARG A 41 -17.99 27.71 -18.75
CA ARG A 41 -16.97 26.82 -18.16
C ARG A 41 -17.05 26.80 -16.63
N VAL A 42 -17.26 27.95 -16.00
CA VAL A 42 -17.43 28.05 -14.54
C VAL A 42 -18.70 27.32 -14.09
N ALA A 43 -19.84 27.54 -14.79
CA ALA A 43 -21.11 26.89 -14.45
C ALA A 43 -21.05 25.35 -14.59
N ASN A 44 -20.31 24.84 -15.58
CA ASN A 44 -20.20 23.41 -15.85
C ASN A 44 -19.05 22.71 -15.10
N ASN A 45 -18.33 23.40 -14.21
CA ASN A 45 -17.14 22.86 -13.53
C ASN A 45 -16.03 22.39 -14.50
N GLU A 46 -15.82 23.17 -15.56
CA GLU A 46 -14.76 22.94 -16.56
C GLU A 46 -13.61 23.96 -16.43
N ALA A 47 -13.79 25.01 -15.63
CA ALA A 47 -12.75 25.98 -15.32
C ALA A 47 -11.62 25.32 -14.53
N LEU A 48 -10.38 25.68 -14.85
CA LEU A 48 -9.19 25.11 -14.24
C LEU A 48 -8.62 26.02 -13.14
N TYR A 49 -8.20 25.39 -12.05
CA TYR A 49 -7.68 26.01 -10.84
C TYR A 49 -6.28 25.47 -10.54
N ILE A 50 -5.42 26.34 -10.03
CA ILE A 50 -4.08 26.02 -9.54
C ILE A 50 -4.21 25.22 -8.24
N GLN A 51 -3.67 24.00 -8.25
CA GLN A 51 -3.48 23.20 -7.05
C GLN A 51 -2.05 23.41 -6.55
N ARG A 52 -1.93 23.97 -5.34
CA ARG A 52 -0.62 24.18 -4.71
C ARG A 52 -0.01 22.87 -4.23
N GLU A 53 1.31 22.80 -4.33
CA GLU A 53 2.10 21.74 -3.72
C GLU A 53 1.99 21.84 -2.20
N ILE A 54 1.67 20.72 -1.58
CA ILE A 54 1.61 20.60 -0.14
C ILE A 54 3.03 20.20 0.28
N PRO A 55 3.80 21.07 0.98
CA PRO A 55 5.08 20.65 1.51
C PRO A 55 4.85 19.40 2.38
N PRO A 56 5.70 18.36 2.29
CA PRO A 56 5.56 17.19 3.13
C PRO A 56 5.68 17.64 4.60
N GLU A 57 4.54 17.72 5.30
CA GLU A 57 4.55 17.94 6.73
C GLU A 57 5.07 16.66 7.39
N GLU A 58 6.27 16.71 7.95
CA GLU A 58 6.72 15.68 8.89
C GLU A 58 5.83 15.76 10.14
N ASN A 59 4.79 14.93 10.17
CA ASN A 59 4.00 14.70 11.37
C ASN A 59 4.83 13.88 12.37
N ILE A 60 5.73 14.55 13.09
CA ILE A 60 6.55 14.02 14.20
C ILE A 60 5.73 13.69 15.47
N PHE A 61 4.41 13.54 15.34
CA PHE A 61 3.55 13.13 16.43
C PHE A 61 3.76 11.66 16.77
N GLU A 62 3.74 11.35 18.05
CA GLU A 62 3.62 9.97 18.51
C GLU A 62 2.13 9.63 18.59
N ARG A 63 1.70 8.53 17.96
CA ARG A 63 0.31 8.09 18.00
C ARG A 63 0.13 7.02 19.06
N ILE A 64 -0.82 7.22 19.95
CA ILE A 64 -1.23 6.19 20.90
C ILE A 64 -2.59 5.65 20.48
N ILE A 65 -2.68 4.34 20.26
CA ILE A 65 -3.92 3.64 19.93
C ILE A 65 -4.36 2.82 21.14
N LEU A 66 -5.53 3.16 21.67
CA LEU A 66 -6.16 2.49 22.80
C LEU A 66 -7.30 1.60 22.29
N ILE A 67 -7.24 0.31 22.58
CA ILE A 67 -8.22 -0.68 22.12
C ILE A 67 -8.99 -1.25 23.31
N ASP A 68 -10.31 -1.07 23.32
CA ASP A 68 -11.19 -1.61 24.35
C ASP A 68 -11.25 -3.16 24.33
N THR A 69 -11.09 -3.80 25.48
CA THR A 69 -11.21 -5.26 25.66
C THR A 69 -12.31 -5.69 26.64
N SER A 70 -13.19 -4.76 27.04
CA SER A 70 -14.37 -4.99 27.88
C SER A 70 -15.41 -5.89 27.22
N LEU A 71 -16.35 -6.39 28.04
CA LEU A 71 -17.44 -7.27 27.63
C LEU A 71 -18.24 -6.72 26.44
N ARG A 72 -18.54 -5.42 26.42
CA ARG A 72 -19.29 -4.79 25.33
C ARG A 72 -18.57 -4.84 23.99
N ASN A 73 -17.24 -4.95 24.00
CA ASN A 73 -16.46 -5.03 22.77
C ASN A 73 -16.20 -6.48 22.32
N TRP A 74 -16.60 -7.52 23.06
CA TRP A 74 -16.30 -8.91 22.72
C TRP A 74 -16.93 -9.38 21.41
N GLY A 75 -16.28 -10.36 20.76
CA GLY A 75 -16.73 -10.91 19.48
C GLY A 75 -16.30 -10.06 18.28
N THR A 76 -17.20 -9.86 17.33
CA THR A 76 -16.95 -9.09 16.10
C THR A 76 -16.40 -7.69 16.35
N PRO A 77 -16.96 -6.87 17.27
CA PRO A 77 -16.47 -5.51 17.50
C PRO A 77 -14.98 -5.45 17.84
N LYS A 78 -14.49 -6.37 18.69
CA LYS A 78 -13.06 -6.49 19.01
C LYS A 78 -12.22 -6.79 17.78
N VAL A 79 -12.66 -7.74 16.94
CA VAL A 79 -11.95 -8.07 15.69
C VAL A 79 -11.86 -6.83 14.80
N LEU A 80 -12.95 -6.07 14.68
CA LEU A 80 -12.99 -4.82 13.92
C LEU A 80 -12.12 -3.72 14.55
N ALA A 81 -12.03 -3.67 15.88
CA ALA A 81 -11.22 -2.71 16.60
C ALA A 81 -9.72 -2.94 16.33
N PHE A 82 -9.28 -4.20 16.38
CA PHE A 82 -7.92 -4.60 16.00
C PHE A 82 -7.64 -4.37 14.52
N ALA A 83 -8.58 -4.71 13.64
CA ALA A 83 -8.44 -4.44 12.19
C ALA A 83 -8.30 -2.93 11.91
N SER A 84 -9.08 -2.10 12.60
CA SER A 84 -9.00 -0.63 12.52
C SER A 84 -7.66 -0.11 13.03
N ALA A 85 -7.16 -0.62 14.15
CA ALA A 85 -5.84 -0.26 14.66
C ALA A 85 -4.72 -0.62 13.67
N ILE A 86 -4.73 -1.84 13.12
CA ILE A 86 -3.76 -2.29 12.12
C ILE A 86 -3.84 -1.41 10.86
N ALA A 87 -5.04 -1.06 10.40
CA ALA A 87 -5.22 -0.17 9.25
C ALA A 87 -4.63 1.22 9.49
N VAL A 88 -4.76 1.77 10.70
CA VAL A 88 -4.14 3.06 11.08
C VAL A 88 -2.62 2.95 11.13
N ILE A 89 -2.08 1.88 11.73
CA ILE A 89 -0.63 1.65 11.88
C ILE A 89 0.05 1.45 10.51
N LYS A 90 -0.59 0.71 9.61
CA LYS A 90 -0.03 0.35 8.29
C LYS A 90 -0.43 1.32 7.17
N HIS A 91 -1.09 2.44 7.50
CA HIS A 91 -1.53 3.38 6.48
C HIS A 91 -0.32 4.01 5.75
N PRO A 92 -0.27 4.03 4.41
CA PRO A 92 0.91 4.50 3.67
C PRO A 92 1.33 5.95 3.96
N LYS A 93 0.37 6.78 4.39
CA LYS A 93 0.60 8.18 4.78
C LYS A 93 0.87 8.37 6.28
N ALA A 94 0.98 7.28 7.05
CA ALA A 94 1.36 7.35 8.46
C ALA A 94 2.89 7.30 8.55
N HIS A 95 3.50 8.45 8.85
CA HIS A 95 4.95 8.57 9.08
C HIS A 95 5.31 8.60 10.58
N SER A 96 4.30 8.46 11.44
CA SER A 96 4.37 8.60 12.89
C SER A 96 4.57 7.27 13.59
N GLU A 97 5.42 7.22 14.62
CA GLU A 97 5.55 6.05 15.50
C GLU A 97 4.21 5.80 16.23
N CYS A 98 3.73 4.55 16.20
CA CYS A 98 2.47 4.16 16.82
C CYS A 98 2.72 3.21 18.00
N LYS A 99 2.27 3.59 19.19
CA LYS A 99 2.18 2.71 20.37
C LYS A 99 0.76 2.24 20.56
N VAL A 100 0.57 0.96 20.88
CA VAL A 100 -0.76 0.36 21.04
C VAL A 100 -0.92 -0.16 22.46
N PHE A 101 -2.07 0.10 23.06
CA PHE A 101 -2.45 -0.41 24.36
C PHE A 101 -3.84 -1.04 24.30
N THR A 102 -4.02 -2.16 24.97
CA THR A 102 -5.34 -2.72 25.28
C THR A 102 -5.83 -2.17 26.60
N LEU A 103 -7.11 -1.81 26.66
CA LEU A 103 -7.77 -1.32 27.87
C LEU A 103 -8.70 -2.40 28.40
N GLY A 104 -8.40 -2.90 29.60
CA GLY A 104 -9.27 -3.78 30.37
C GLY A 104 -9.56 -3.16 31.73
N GLN A 105 -9.13 -3.81 32.81
CA GLN A 105 -9.02 -3.17 34.13
C GLN A 105 -7.88 -2.16 34.17
N THR A 106 -6.81 -2.41 33.40
CA THR A 106 -5.64 -1.54 33.26
C THR A 106 -5.28 -1.41 31.79
N ALA A 107 -4.47 -0.40 31.47
CA ALA A 107 -3.85 -0.27 30.16
C ALA A 107 -2.63 -1.20 30.07
N VAL A 108 -2.55 -2.02 29.04
CA VAL A 108 -1.43 -2.95 28.81
C VAL A 108 -0.85 -2.69 27.41
N PRO A 109 0.46 -2.41 27.28
CA PRO A 109 1.07 -2.20 25.96
C PRO A 109 1.08 -3.52 25.16
N VAL A 110 0.80 -3.43 23.87
CA VAL A 110 0.81 -4.58 22.95
C VAL A 110 1.52 -4.25 21.64
N SER A 111 2.05 -5.27 20.98
CA SER A 111 2.58 -5.19 19.61
C SER A 111 1.54 -5.73 18.64
N LEU A 112 1.38 -5.08 17.49
CA LEU A 112 0.54 -5.57 16.38
C LEU A 112 1.36 -5.77 15.09
N ASN A 113 2.67 -5.98 15.23
CA ASN A 113 3.57 -6.11 14.09
C ASN A 113 3.59 -7.52 13.49
N LYS A 114 3.37 -8.53 14.32
CA LYS A 114 3.35 -9.94 13.94
C LYS A 114 1.98 -10.56 14.16
N VAL A 115 1.70 -11.64 13.43
CA VAL A 115 0.42 -12.34 13.54
C VAL A 115 0.24 -12.95 14.93
N GLU A 116 1.32 -13.48 15.51
CA GLU A 116 1.32 -14.08 16.84
C GLU A 116 0.94 -13.05 17.90
N ASP A 117 1.53 -11.84 17.85
CA ASP A 117 1.23 -10.76 18.79
C ASP A 117 -0.25 -10.31 18.70
N VAL A 118 -0.80 -10.28 17.47
CA VAL A 118 -2.22 -9.95 17.24
C VAL A 118 -3.13 -11.02 17.84
N VAL A 119 -2.81 -12.30 17.65
CA VAL A 119 -3.59 -13.42 18.22
C VAL A 119 -3.53 -13.40 19.75
N GLU A 120 -2.35 -13.18 20.33
CA GLU A 120 -2.18 -13.06 21.78
C GLU A 120 -3.00 -11.89 22.34
N SER A 121 -2.92 -10.72 21.69
CA SER A 121 -3.68 -9.53 22.09
C SER A 121 -5.19 -9.71 21.93
N LEU A 122 -5.65 -10.43 20.90
CA LEU A 122 -7.06 -10.78 20.73
C LEU A 122 -7.57 -11.73 21.84
N ASN A 123 -6.70 -12.52 22.46
CA ASN A 123 -7.07 -13.38 23.59
C ASN A 123 -7.12 -12.62 24.93
N GLN A 124 -6.55 -11.41 25.02
CA GLN A 124 -6.65 -10.58 26.22
C GLN A 124 -8.08 -10.06 26.39
N VAL A 125 -8.82 -10.59 27.36
CA VAL A 125 -10.21 -10.19 27.62
C VAL A 125 -10.36 -9.65 29.03
N SER A 126 -11.20 -8.64 29.17
CA SER A 126 -11.55 -8.03 30.45
C SER A 126 -12.96 -8.44 30.86
N SER A 127 -13.14 -8.78 32.13
CA SER A 127 -14.47 -9.03 32.73
C SER A 127 -15.25 -7.75 33.04
N SER A 128 -14.66 -6.57 32.86
CA SER A 128 -15.35 -5.30 33.04
C SER A 128 -16.36 -5.06 31.92
N LEU A 129 -17.49 -4.44 32.23
CA LEU A 129 -18.52 -4.09 31.25
C LEU A 129 -18.03 -3.03 30.25
N GLU A 130 -17.23 -2.09 30.74
CA GLU A 130 -16.68 -0.93 30.04
C GLU A 130 -15.28 -0.59 30.59
N VAL A 131 -14.59 0.39 30.00
CA VAL A 131 -13.15 0.68 30.26
C VAL A 131 -12.87 2.10 30.78
N SER A 132 -13.87 2.83 31.26
CA SER A 132 -13.75 4.23 31.68
C SER A 132 -12.69 4.42 32.74
N ALA A 133 -12.62 3.51 33.73
CA ALA A 133 -11.63 3.57 34.81
C ALA A 133 -10.20 3.39 34.29
N ALA A 134 -9.98 2.46 33.35
CA ALA A 134 -8.67 2.24 32.73
C ALA A 134 -8.29 3.43 31.82
N LEU A 135 -9.27 3.97 31.09
CA LEU A 135 -9.09 5.14 30.23
C LEU A 135 -8.76 6.40 31.03
N GLU A 136 -9.46 6.63 32.14
CA GLU A 136 -9.21 7.74 33.06
C GLU A 136 -7.82 7.61 33.71
N LYS A 137 -7.47 6.41 34.17
CA LYS A 137 -6.13 6.13 34.70
C LYS A 137 -5.04 6.40 33.68
N PHE A 138 -5.23 5.96 32.43
CA PHE A 138 -4.29 6.21 31.34
C PHE A 138 -4.04 7.72 31.12
N PHE A 139 -5.09 8.55 31.13
CA PHE A 139 -4.93 9.99 30.98
C PHE A 139 -4.32 10.66 32.21
N ASN A 140 -4.55 10.13 33.42
CA ASN A 140 -3.98 10.65 34.67
C ASN A 140 -2.51 10.28 34.86
N GLU A 141 -2.06 9.17 34.27
CA GLU A 141 -0.64 8.85 34.19
C GLU A 141 0.05 9.89 33.28
N ASN A 142 1.00 10.64 33.82
CA ASN A 142 1.66 11.75 33.11
C ASN A 142 2.49 11.23 31.93
N HIS A 143 1.91 11.31 30.73
CA HIS A 143 2.64 11.11 29.48
C HIS A 143 3.20 12.48 29.06
N SER A 144 4.53 12.63 29.08
CA SER A 144 5.23 13.89 28.90
C SER A 144 5.17 14.44 27.46
N GLU A 145 4.77 15.71 27.37
CA GLU A 145 5.17 16.83 26.48
C GLU A 145 5.58 16.63 24.99
N LYS A 146 5.35 15.48 24.38
CA LYS A 146 5.24 15.41 22.91
C LYS A 146 3.79 15.60 22.50
N ASP A 147 3.58 16.19 21.33
CA ASP A 147 2.27 16.28 20.70
C ASP A 147 1.79 14.84 20.37
N ILE A 148 1.09 14.23 21.34
CA ILE A 148 0.59 12.86 21.26
C ILE A 148 -0.83 12.90 20.68
N GLU A 149 -1.05 12.17 19.60
CA GLU A 149 -2.39 11.94 19.07
C GLU A 149 -2.97 10.63 19.62
N VAL A 150 -3.99 10.73 20.48
CA VAL A 150 -4.67 9.54 21.02
C VAL A 150 -5.84 9.14 20.15
N PHE A 151 -5.83 7.87 19.71
CA PHE A 151 -6.94 7.14 19.11
C PHE A 151 -7.55 6.22 20.15
N PHE A 152 -8.85 6.28 20.34
CA PHE A 152 -9.58 5.34 21.19
C PHE A 152 -10.60 4.56 20.37
N ILE A 153 -10.54 3.24 20.44
CA ILE A 153 -11.38 2.31 19.68
C ILE A 153 -12.23 1.47 20.63
N THR A 154 -13.55 1.56 20.52
CA THR A 154 -14.51 0.94 21.46
C THR A 154 -15.83 0.56 20.79
N HIS A 155 -16.75 -0.08 21.52
CA HIS A 155 -18.09 -0.37 21.03
C HIS A 155 -18.97 0.89 20.95
N GLN A 156 -19.90 0.96 20.00
CA GLN A 156 -20.84 2.10 19.86
C GLN A 156 -21.67 2.33 21.14
N ASP A 157 -22.15 1.27 21.79
CA ASP A 157 -22.98 1.37 23.00
C ASP A 157 -22.24 2.02 24.18
N ASN A 158 -20.90 1.98 24.21
CA ASN A 158 -20.12 2.72 25.21
C ASN A 158 -20.27 4.24 25.06
N MET A 159 -20.81 4.72 23.94
CA MET A 159 -21.12 6.14 23.76
C MET A 159 -22.38 6.58 24.48
N GLU A 160 -23.21 5.66 24.95
CA GLU A 160 -24.41 5.94 25.76
C GLU A 160 -24.12 5.80 27.26
N ASP A 161 -22.96 5.24 27.63
CA ASP A 161 -22.56 5.05 29.01
C ASP A 161 -22.04 6.36 29.63
N GLU A 162 -22.65 6.79 30.74
CA GLU A 162 -22.33 8.05 31.41
C GLU A 162 -20.86 8.15 31.86
N LYS A 163 -20.28 7.04 32.33
CA LYS A 163 -18.89 7.04 32.79
C LYS A 163 -17.93 7.24 31.63
N MET A 164 -18.18 6.54 30.53
CA MET A 164 -17.41 6.70 29.29
C MET A 164 -17.56 8.10 28.70
N GLN A 165 -18.80 8.62 28.60
CA GLN A 165 -19.06 9.97 28.12
C GLN A 165 -18.29 11.02 28.93
N ARG A 166 -18.30 10.90 30.26
CA ARG A 166 -17.58 11.80 31.16
C ARG A 166 -16.07 11.79 30.88
N VAL A 167 -15.45 10.61 30.85
CA VAL A 167 -13.99 10.48 30.64
C VAL A 167 -13.58 10.98 29.26
N ILE A 168 -14.36 10.66 28.22
CA ILE A 168 -14.13 11.16 26.85
C ILE A 168 -14.25 12.69 26.80
N HIS A 169 -15.28 13.25 27.43
CA HIS A 169 -15.50 14.71 27.42
C HIS A 169 -14.38 15.46 28.13
N GLN A 170 -13.96 14.98 29.31
CA GLN A 170 -12.89 15.59 30.10
C GLN A 170 -11.53 15.55 29.39
N ASN A 171 -11.30 14.56 28.53
CA ASN A 171 -10.03 14.36 27.83
C ASN A 171 -10.08 14.67 26.33
N ARG A 172 -11.13 15.35 25.84
CA ARG A 172 -11.38 15.62 24.41
C ARG A 172 -10.26 16.39 23.69
N ASP A 173 -9.45 17.14 24.43
CA ASP A 173 -8.34 17.91 23.88
C ASP A 173 -7.13 17.01 23.56
N ARG A 174 -6.99 15.89 24.28
CA ARG A 174 -5.94 14.87 24.08
C ARG A 174 -6.43 13.69 23.23
N LEU A 175 -7.70 13.32 23.36
CA LEU A 175 -8.36 12.26 22.60
C LEU A 175 -8.77 12.78 21.22
N LYS A 176 -7.83 12.75 20.28
CA LYS A 176 -8.01 13.31 18.94
C LYS A 176 -9.05 12.55 18.13
N PHE A 177 -8.99 11.23 18.16
CA PHE A 177 -9.84 10.36 17.36
C PHE A 177 -10.55 9.33 18.22
N LEU A 178 -11.84 9.16 17.96
CA LEU A 178 -12.68 8.13 18.55
C LEU A 178 -13.20 7.27 17.41
N VAL A 179 -13.00 5.96 17.51
CA VAL A 179 -13.51 4.98 16.55
C VAL A 179 -14.47 4.08 17.30
N THR A 180 -15.70 3.95 16.78
CA THR A 180 -16.66 3.02 17.35
C THR A 180 -16.91 1.86 16.39
N THR A 181 -17.07 0.67 16.95
CA THR A 181 -17.37 -0.56 16.21
C THR A 181 -18.67 -1.17 16.72
N THR A 182 -19.36 -1.91 15.86
CA THR A 182 -20.59 -2.64 16.20
C THR A 182 -20.53 -4.10 15.76
N SER A 183 -21.38 -4.92 16.34
CA SER A 183 -21.45 -6.36 16.04
C SER A 183 -21.90 -6.67 14.62
N ASP A 184 -22.61 -5.75 13.98
CA ASP A 184 -23.13 -5.88 12.62
C ASP A 184 -22.16 -5.39 11.54
N GLY A 185 -20.95 -4.93 11.90
CA GLY A 185 -19.92 -4.55 10.93
C GLY A 185 -19.78 -3.07 10.65
N GLU A 186 -20.43 -2.21 11.44
CA GLU A 186 -20.29 -0.77 11.30
C GLU A 186 -19.07 -0.25 12.05
N ILE A 187 -18.33 0.64 11.41
CA ILE A 187 -17.18 1.35 11.98
C ILE A 187 -17.40 2.83 11.75
N ASN A 188 -17.47 3.62 12.82
CA ASN A 188 -17.64 5.06 12.75
C ASN A 188 -16.39 5.77 13.26
N PHE A 189 -15.91 6.74 12.49
CA PHE A 189 -14.77 7.58 12.82
C PHE A 189 -15.25 8.96 13.23
N TYR A 190 -14.84 9.38 14.42
CA TYR A 190 -15.07 10.70 14.96
C TYR A 190 -13.74 11.39 15.26
N LYS A 191 -13.71 12.71 15.10
CA LYS A 191 -12.57 13.56 15.47
C LYS A 191 -13.02 14.63 16.43
N HIS A 192 -12.27 14.79 17.50
CA HIS A 192 -12.39 15.95 18.37
C HIS A 192 -11.61 17.12 17.76
N HIS A 193 -12.30 18.24 17.58
CA HIS A 193 -11.73 19.47 17.07
C HIS A 193 -12.43 20.67 17.69
N LYS A 194 -11.65 21.58 18.32
CA LYS A 194 -12.16 22.77 19.01
C LYS A 194 -13.26 22.42 20.04
N GLY A 195 -13.05 21.36 20.82
CA GLY A 195 -14.00 20.91 21.85
C GLY A 195 -15.26 20.22 21.34
N ALA A 196 -15.49 20.15 20.03
CA ALA A 196 -16.62 19.44 19.43
C ALA A 196 -16.19 18.10 18.81
N ARG A 197 -17.08 17.11 18.87
CA ARG A 197 -16.91 15.82 18.20
C ARG A 197 -17.59 15.87 16.84
N LYS A 198 -16.81 15.73 15.76
CA LYS A 198 -17.32 15.66 14.39
C LYS A 198 -17.23 14.22 13.87
N HIS A 199 -18.32 13.69 13.35
CA HIS A 199 -18.31 12.43 12.60
C HIS A 199 -17.66 12.67 11.23
N ILE A 200 -16.61 11.92 10.93
CA ILE A 200 -15.83 12.05 9.69
C ILE A 200 -16.32 11.05 8.66
N GLN A 201 -16.47 9.80 9.08
CA GLN A 201 -16.68 8.71 8.16
C GLN A 201 -17.40 7.55 8.84
N LYS A 202 -18.24 6.88 8.06
CA LYS A 202 -18.88 5.62 8.41
C LYS A 202 -18.49 4.57 7.37
N ILE A 203 -18.11 3.40 7.84
CA ILE A 203 -17.77 2.23 7.03
C ILE A 203 -18.69 1.10 7.47
N LYS A 204 -19.29 0.41 6.50
CA LYS A 204 -20.09 -0.79 6.75
C LYS A 204 -19.45 -1.97 6.04
N LEU A 205 -18.94 -2.92 6.80
CA LEU A 205 -18.29 -4.10 6.26
C LEU A 205 -19.32 -5.22 6.02
N PRO A 206 -19.33 -5.86 4.84
CA PRO A 206 -20.23 -6.98 4.53
C PRO A 206 -19.72 -8.25 5.22
N LEU A 207 -20.03 -8.41 6.51
CA LEU A 207 -19.38 -9.44 7.32
C LEU A 207 -19.65 -10.87 6.81
N GLN A 208 -20.89 -11.18 6.44
CA GLN A 208 -21.21 -12.53 5.97
C GLN A 208 -20.36 -12.94 4.76
N GLU A 209 -20.18 -12.04 3.80
CA GLU A 209 -19.39 -12.28 2.59
C GLU A 209 -17.90 -12.42 2.90
N LEU A 210 -17.37 -11.52 3.73
CA LEU A 210 -15.96 -11.52 4.13
C LEU A 210 -15.58 -12.78 4.93
N TRP A 211 -16.51 -13.35 5.71
CA TRP A 211 -16.27 -14.52 6.56
C TRP A 211 -16.47 -15.81 5.76
N ALA A 212 -17.39 -15.79 4.79
CA ALA A 212 -17.61 -16.89 3.85
C ALA A 212 -16.45 -17.05 2.85
N ASN A 213 -15.77 -15.95 2.52
CA ASN A 213 -14.66 -15.92 1.58
C ASN A 213 -13.37 -15.43 2.27
N PRO A 214 -12.84 -16.18 3.27
CA PRO A 214 -11.62 -15.76 3.92
C PRO A 214 -10.51 -15.64 2.88
N PRO A 215 -9.64 -14.61 2.97
CA PRO A 215 -8.55 -14.44 2.03
C PRO A 215 -7.71 -15.71 2.04
N GLN A 216 -7.70 -16.40 0.90
CA GLN A 216 -6.86 -17.59 0.75
C GLN A 216 -5.44 -17.12 1.02
N GLN A 217 -4.81 -17.72 2.04
CA GLN A 217 -3.37 -17.59 2.20
C GLN A 217 -2.81 -17.85 0.82
N LYS A 218 -2.07 -16.87 0.26
CA LYS A 218 -1.24 -17.13 -0.91
C LYS A 218 -0.23 -18.16 -0.42
N GLN A 219 -0.62 -19.43 -0.45
CA GLN A 219 0.32 -20.49 -0.65
C GLN A 219 1.15 -19.98 -1.82
N ASN A 220 2.47 -20.04 -1.67
CA ASN A 220 3.36 -20.03 -2.83
C ASN A 220 3.06 -21.31 -3.65
N VAL A 221 1.83 -21.43 -4.14
CA VAL A 221 1.50 -22.28 -5.24
C VAL A 221 2.28 -21.65 -6.36
N ASN A 222 3.35 -22.33 -6.74
CA ASN A 222 3.87 -22.28 -8.09
C ASN A 222 2.67 -22.46 -9.02
N THR A 223 1.99 -21.38 -9.37
CA THR A 223 0.79 -21.37 -10.21
C THR A 223 1.27 -21.56 -11.64
N SER A 224 1.70 -22.78 -11.94
CA SER A 224 1.89 -23.28 -13.30
C SER A 224 0.58 -23.71 -13.95
N ASN A 225 -0.56 -23.60 -13.25
CA ASN A 225 -1.85 -24.15 -13.67
C ASN A 225 -2.92 -23.09 -13.96
N GLY A 226 -2.54 -21.86 -14.32
CA GLY A 226 -3.40 -21.10 -15.23
C GLY A 226 -3.41 -21.85 -16.56
N LYS A 227 -4.58 -22.18 -17.13
CA LYS A 227 -4.65 -22.65 -18.52
C LYS A 227 -3.80 -21.68 -19.35
N LYS A 228 -2.67 -22.16 -19.87
CA LYS A 228 -1.84 -21.36 -20.76
C LYS A 228 -2.70 -21.10 -21.99
N THR A 229 -3.20 -19.88 -22.12
CA THR A 229 -3.73 -19.42 -23.39
C THR A 229 -2.57 -19.46 -24.36
N ASP A 230 -2.66 -20.28 -25.41
CA ASP A 230 -1.68 -20.25 -26.49
C ASP A 230 -1.79 -18.87 -27.14
N LEU A 231 -0.80 -18.02 -26.87
CA LEU A 231 -0.71 -16.68 -27.42
C LEU A 231 0.03 -16.78 -28.76
N PRO A 232 -0.47 -16.14 -29.83
CA PRO A 232 0.25 -16.11 -31.10
C PRO A 232 1.60 -15.40 -30.93
N GLN A 233 2.60 -15.85 -31.69
CA GLN A 233 3.85 -15.11 -31.87
C GLN A 233 3.51 -13.74 -32.48
N ASN A 234 4.10 -12.66 -31.96
CA ASN A 234 3.87 -11.26 -32.35
C ASN A 234 2.53 -10.66 -31.88
N TYR A 235 2.31 -10.66 -30.57
CA TYR A 235 1.18 -9.96 -29.96
C TYR A 235 1.33 -8.44 -30.12
N PRO A 236 0.29 -7.68 -30.52
CA PRO A 236 0.39 -6.24 -30.80
C PRO A 236 0.54 -5.36 -29.55
N ILE A 237 0.63 -5.96 -28.37
CA ILE A 237 0.82 -5.26 -27.09
C ILE A 237 1.99 -5.88 -26.32
N LEU A 238 2.73 -5.03 -25.60
CA LEU A 238 3.83 -5.46 -24.75
C LEU A 238 3.30 -6.10 -23.46
N PHE A 239 3.94 -7.17 -23.03
CA PHE A 239 3.68 -7.80 -21.74
C PHE A 239 4.44 -7.09 -20.62
N PRO A 240 3.94 -7.12 -19.37
CA PRO A 240 4.69 -6.58 -18.25
C PRO A 240 6.02 -7.33 -18.06
N ALA A 241 7.08 -6.60 -17.74
CA ALA A 241 8.39 -7.20 -17.47
C ALA A 241 8.30 -8.21 -16.31
N PRO A 242 8.91 -9.40 -16.44
CA PRO A 242 8.82 -10.42 -15.41
C PRO A 242 9.57 -9.99 -14.14
N VAL A 243 8.94 -10.22 -12.99
CA VAL A 243 9.56 -9.96 -11.67
C VAL A 243 10.74 -10.91 -11.43
N ASN A 244 10.61 -12.16 -11.85
CA ASN A 244 11.63 -13.20 -11.65
C ASN A 244 12.37 -13.49 -12.96
N LYS A 245 13.68 -13.20 -12.98
CA LYS A 245 14.57 -13.33 -14.13
C LYS A 245 15.67 -14.36 -13.83
N ILE A 246 16.07 -15.12 -14.83
CA ILE A 246 17.24 -16.02 -14.79
C ILE A 246 18.49 -15.24 -15.20
N ALA A 247 18.40 -14.49 -16.30
CA ALA A 247 19.50 -13.70 -16.84
C ALA A 247 18.96 -12.53 -17.68
N GLU A 248 19.79 -11.51 -17.83
CA GLU A 248 19.56 -10.37 -18.70
C GLU A 248 20.74 -10.24 -19.66
N PHE A 249 20.46 -9.83 -20.89
CA PHE A 249 21.46 -9.72 -21.94
C PHE A 249 21.33 -8.37 -22.63
N LEU A 250 22.47 -7.75 -22.91
CA LEU A 250 22.60 -6.67 -23.88
C LEU A 250 23.28 -7.26 -25.12
N TYR A 251 22.58 -7.29 -26.24
CA TYR A 251 23.10 -7.84 -27.48
C TYR A 251 22.69 -6.94 -28.64
N GLU A 252 23.67 -6.48 -29.43
CA GLU A 252 23.45 -5.56 -30.56
C GLU A 252 22.66 -4.29 -30.20
N GLY A 253 22.82 -3.79 -28.97
CA GLY A 253 22.12 -2.60 -28.48
C GLY A 253 20.68 -2.85 -28.00
N GLU A 254 20.20 -4.09 -28.06
CA GLU A 254 18.87 -4.47 -27.59
C GLU A 254 18.96 -5.25 -26.27
N PHE A 255 17.93 -5.09 -25.43
CA PHE A 255 17.84 -5.75 -24.13
C PHE A 255 16.96 -6.99 -24.22
N PHE A 256 17.48 -8.09 -23.66
CA PHE A 256 16.79 -9.36 -23.60
C PHE A 256 16.73 -9.89 -22.17
N ILE A 257 15.63 -10.54 -21.83
CA ILE A 257 15.41 -11.15 -20.52
C ILE A 257 15.11 -12.62 -20.71
N LEU A 258 15.89 -13.48 -20.05
CA LEU A 258 15.55 -14.88 -19.84
C LEU A 258 14.74 -15.00 -18.55
N SER A 259 13.44 -15.26 -18.65
CA SER A 259 12.56 -15.30 -17.48
C SER A 259 12.60 -16.66 -16.76
N SER A 260 12.23 -16.68 -15.48
CA SER A 260 12.06 -17.93 -14.73
C SER A 260 10.96 -18.84 -15.28
N LYS A 261 10.06 -18.29 -16.11
CA LYS A 261 9.06 -19.04 -16.88
C LYS A 261 9.63 -19.72 -18.13
N LYS A 262 10.95 -19.69 -18.33
CA LYS A 262 11.66 -20.26 -19.49
C LYS A 262 11.22 -19.63 -20.81
N GLN A 263 11.15 -18.30 -20.83
CA GLN A 263 10.85 -17.50 -22.02
C GLN A 263 12.04 -16.57 -22.29
N LEU A 264 12.35 -16.37 -23.57
CA LEU A 264 13.24 -15.30 -24.00
C LEU A 264 12.37 -14.12 -24.43
N LEU A 265 12.58 -12.99 -23.77
CA LEU A 265 11.83 -11.77 -23.97
C LEU A 265 12.74 -10.69 -24.51
N LYS A 266 12.25 -9.87 -25.43
CA LYS A 266 12.88 -8.60 -25.82
C LYS A 266 12.22 -7.47 -25.03
N THR A 267 13.00 -6.52 -24.51
CA THR A 267 12.47 -5.39 -23.75
C THR A 267 13.03 -4.08 -24.25
N TYR A 268 12.29 -3.00 -23.97
CA TYR A 268 12.61 -1.64 -24.35
C TYR A 268 12.82 -0.83 -23.07
N LEU A 269 13.97 -0.18 -22.97
CA LEU A 269 14.25 0.70 -21.84
C LEU A 269 13.43 1.98 -21.95
N SER A 270 13.02 2.50 -20.80
CA SER A 270 12.39 3.81 -20.74
C SER A 270 13.39 4.94 -20.87
N ASP A 271 12.97 6.08 -21.44
CA ASP A 271 13.78 7.30 -21.55
C ASP A 271 14.38 7.73 -20.19
N ASN A 272 13.71 7.38 -19.09
CA ASN A 272 14.17 7.57 -17.71
C ASN A 272 15.38 6.70 -17.29
N TYR A 273 15.90 5.85 -18.18
CA TYR A 273 17.04 4.96 -17.87
C TYR A 273 18.35 5.72 -17.62
N TYR A 274 18.49 6.95 -18.14
CA TYR A 274 19.70 7.77 -17.95
C TYR A 274 19.62 8.70 -16.73
N ASP A 275 18.49 8.76 -16.01
CA ASP A 275 18.34 9.59 -14.82
C ASP A 275 18.66 8.78 -13.55
N ARG A 276 19.82 9.06 -12.96
CA ARG A 276 20.34 8.37 -11.77
C ARG A 276 19.48 8.58 -10.52
N HIS A 277 18.60 9.59 -10.52
CA HIS A 277 17.69 9.88 -9.42
C HIS A 277 16.33 9.15 -9.52
N SER A 278 16.09 8.41 -10.61
CA SER A 278 14.79 7.82 -10.93
C SER A 278 14.71 6.28 -10.73
N TYR A 279 15.81 5.62 -10.35
CA TYR A 279 15.88 4.15 -10.33
C TYR A 279 15.02 3.47 -9.25
N ASP A 280 14.75 4.15 -8.13
CA ASP A 280 14.04 3.54 -6.99
C ASP A 280 12.51 3.57 -7.13
N TYR A 281 11.96 4.38 -8.04
CA TYR A 281 10.52 4.67 -8.09
C TYR A 281 9.81 4.25 -9.38
N TYR A 282 10.52 4.15 -10.52
CA TYR A 282 9.90 3.88 -11.82
C TYR A 282 10.42 2.60 -12.48
N LYS A 283 9.52 1.84 -13.11
CA LYS A 283 9.90 0.66 -13.91
C LYS A 283 10.71 1.12 -15.12
N THR A 284 11.98 0.74 -15.18
CA THR A 284 12.92 1.04 -16.28
C THR A 284 12.60 0.35 -17.61
N HIS A 285 11.56 -0.48 -17.65
CA HIS A 285 11.18 -1.30 -18.81
C HIS A 285 9.78 -0.89 -19.27
N HIS A 286 9.63 -0.51 -20.54
CA HIS A 286 8.32 -0.21 -21.14
C HIS A 286 7.42 -1.44 -21.32
N GLY A 287 7.99 -2.63 -21.20
CA GLY A 287 7.32 -3.91 -21.40
C GLY A 287 8.19 -4.87 -22.20
N CYS A 288 7.64 -6.04 -22.50
CA CYS A 288 8.36 -7.15 -23.12
C CYS A 288 7.57 -7.77 -24.28
N GLU A 289 8.27 -8.05 -25.37
CA GLU A 289 7.82 -8.96 -26.41
C GLU A 289 8.29 -10.38 -26.10
N VAL A 290 7.43 -11.37 -26.29
CA VAL A 290 7.80 -12.78 -26.13
C VAL A 290 8.37 -13.29 -27.46
N LEU A 291 9.68 -13.55 -27.51
CA LEU A 291 10.33 -14.09 -28.70
C LEU A 291 10.27 -15.62 -28.76
N PHE A 292 10.54 -16.27 -27.63
CA PHE A 292 10.51 -17.73 -27.51
C PHE A 292 9.88 -18.13 -26.18
N ASP A 293 9.10 -19.21 -26.18
CA ASP A 293 8.51 -19.81 -24.99
C ASP A 293 8.98 -21.27 -24.82
N LYS A 294 8.68 -21.85 -23.65
CA LYS A 294 8.94 -23.26 -23.34
C LYS A 294 10.41 -23.69 -23.58
N ILE A 295 11.36 -22.77 -23.37
CA ILE A 295 12.79 -23.02 -23.60
C ILE A 295 13.30 -24.12 -22.66
N SER A 296 13.90 -25.18 -23.19
CA SER A 296 14.36 -26.31 -22.38
C SER A 296 15.72 -26.06 -21.74
N ILE A 297 15.73 -25.31 -20.63
CA ILE A 297 16.95 -24.98 -19.86
C ILE A 297 16.84 -25.35 -18.39
N LYS A 298 18.00 -25.57 -17.76
CA LYS A 298 18.15 -25.69 -16.31
C LYS A 298 18.36 -24.30 -15.71
N PRO A 299 17.75 -23.95 -14.58
CA PRO A 299 17.76 -22.56 -14.07
C PRO A 299 19.09 -22.10 -13.44
N ARG A 300 20.03 -23.02 -13.15
CA ARG A 300 21.31 -22.71 -12.50
C ARG A 300 22.46 -22.65 -13.50
N GLY A 301 23.31 -21.63 -13.41
CA GLY A 301 24.50 -21.46 -14.24
C GLY A 301 24.65 -20.01 -14.72
N GLN A 302 25.73 -19.74 -15.45
CA GLN A 302 25.88 -18.49 -16.19
C GLN A 302 25.31 -18.65 -17.59
N PHE A 303 24.63 -17.62 -18.08
CA PHE A 303 24.03 -17.61 -19.41
C PHE A 303 24.66 -16.53 -20.27
N ALA A 304 24.79 -16.81 -21.56
CA ALA A 304 25.14 -15.84 -22.59
C ALA A 304 24.24 -16.04 -23.80
N LEU A 305 23.89 -14.94 -24.47
CA LEU A 305 23.05 -14.94 -25.67
C LEU A 305 23.88 -14.42 -26.85
N ALA A 306 23.78 -15.09 -28.00
CA ALA A 306 24.37 -14.64 -29.26
C ALA A 306 23.48 -15.05 -30.43
N LYS A 307 23.75 -14.49 -31.62
CA LYS A 307 23.19 -15.02 -32.88
C LYS A 307 24.25 -15.75 -33.68
N ASN A 308 23.86 -16.83 -34.37
CA ASN A 308 24.73 -17.51 -35.32
C ASN A 308 24.71 -16.82 -36.71
N ARG A 309 25.46 -17.35 -37.70
CA ARG A 309 25.49 -16.81 -39.07
C ARG A 309 24.13 -16.77 -39.78
N GLN A 310 23.20 -17.62 -39.37
CA GLN A 310 21.82 -17.68 -39.89
C GLN A 310 20.87 -16.76 -39.10
N GLN A 311 21.39 -15.90 -38.23
CA GLN A 311 20.59 -15.02 -37.34
C GLN A 311 19.74 -15.79 -36.32
N HIS A 312 20.04 -17.06 -36.06
CA HIS A 312 19.37 -17.83 -35.01
C HIS A 312 19.94 -17.50 -33.64
N PHE A 313 19.06 -17.34 -32.64
CA PHE A 313 19.47 -17.13 -31.26
C PHE A 313 20.07 -18.41 -30.66
N ILE A 314 21.28 -18.29 -30.15
CA ILE A 314 22.01 -19.34 -29.45
C ILE A 314 22.13 -18.92 -27.99
N LEU A 315 21.55 -19.75 -27.11
CA LEU A 315 21.68 -19.61 -25.68
C LEU A 315 22.78 -20.55 -25.19
N CYS A 316 23.85 -19.97 -24.67
CA CYS A 316 24.96 -20.70 -24.05
C CYS A 316 24.77 -20.71 -22.53
N GLN A 317 24.99 -21.86 -21.91
CA GLN A 317 24.93 -22.00 -20.46
C GLN A 317 26.20 -22.68 -19.94
N TYR A 318 26.84 -22.06 -18.95
CA TYR A 318 27.92 -22.66 -18.19
C TYR A 318 27.41 -23.18 -16.84
N GLN A 319 27.54 -24.49 -16.63
CA GLN A 319 27.13 -25.18 -15.40
C GLN A 319 28.37 -25.45 -14.52
N TYR A 320 28.57 -24.64 -13.49
CA TYR A 320 29.75 -24.71 -12.61
C TYR A 320 29.97 -26.10 -11.99
N ASP A 321 28.91 -26.68 -11.42
CA ASP A 321 28.98 -27.96 -10.69
C ASP A 321 29.47 -29.11 -11.57
N LYS A 322 29.18 -29.04 -12.87
CA LYS A 322 29.50 -30.08 -13.85
C LYS A 322 30.65 -29.71 -14.77
N ARG A 323 31.18 -28.48 -14.66
CA ARG A 323 32.16 -27.88 -15.59
C ARG A 323 31.78 -28.13 -17.06
N LEU A 324 30.51 -27.90 -17.38
CA LEU A 324 29.93 -28.20 -18.68
C LEU A 324 29.41 -26.92 -19.33
N ILE A 325 29.69 -26.75 -20.63
CA ILE A 325 29.08 -25.73 -21.48
C ILE A 325 28.02 -26.40 -22.33
N SER A 326 26.79 -25.90 -22.29
CA SER A 326 25.74 -26.29 -23.22
C SER A 326 25.39 -25.14 -24.15
N LYS A 327 25.01 -25.47 -25.39
CA LYS A 327 24.52 -24.53 -26.40
C LYS A 327 23.18 -25.02 -26.89
N LEU A 328 22.18 -24.15 -26.84
CA LEU A 328 20.83 -24.39 -27.35
C LEU A 328 20.52 -23.38 -28.44
N ASN A 329 20.22 -23.86 -29.64
CA ASN A 329 19.66 -23.04 -30.70
C ASN A 329 18.15 -22.88 -30.45
N LEU A 330 17.69 -21.66 -30.15
CA LEU A 330 16.29 -21.40 -29.81
C LEU A 330 15.35 -21.50 -31.02
N ASN A 331 15.88 -21.30 -32.22
CA ASN A 331 15.10 -21.37 -33.46
C ASN A 331 14.89 -22.82 -33.92
N THR A 332 15.90 -23.69 -33.79
CA THR A 332 15.84 -25.08 -34.27
C THR A 332 15.62 -26.11 -33.17
N GLY A 333 15.83 -25.74 -31.91
CA GLY A 333 15.81 -26.65 -30.77
C GLY A 333 17.08 -27.52 -30.65
N GLU A 334 18.07 -27.34 -31.52
CA GLU A 334 19.30 -28.12 -31.52
C GLU A 334 20.12 -27.86 -30.24
N TYR A 335 20.54 -28.94 -29.59
CA TYR A 335 21.25 -28.91 -28.31
C TYR A 335 22.59 -29.61 -28.41
N SER A 336 23.64 -28.99 -27.87
CA SER A 336 24.96 -29.59 -27.74
C SER A 336 25.56 -29.32 -26.36
N GLU A 337 26.37 -30.26 -25.87
CA GLU A 337 27.11 -30.13 -24.61
C GLU A 337 28.60 -30.39 -24.85
N GLN A 338 29.45 -29.65 -24.17
CA GLN A 338 30.89 -29.83 -24.13
C GLN A 338 31.35 -29.86 -22.67
N ASN A 339 32.01 -30.95 -22.28
CA ASN A 339 32.63 -31.07 -20.98
C ASN A 339 34.01 -30.38 -21.00
N LEU A 340 34.29 -29.51 -20.02
CA LEU A 340 35.56 -28.78 -19.92
C LEU A 340 36.62 -29.53 -19.09
N THR A 341 36.28 -30.67 -18.47
CA THR A 341 37.26 -31.52 -17.78
C THR A 341 37.79 -32.67 -18.63
N GLY A 342 37.56 -32.63 -19.95
CA GLY A 342 38.09 -33.60 -20.92
C GLY A 342 39.39 -33.12 -21.52
#